data_AF-A0A821VHK6-F1
#
_entry.id   AF-A0A821VHK6-F1
#
_cell.length_a   1.000
_cell.length_b   1.000
_cell.length_c   1.000
_cell.angle_alpha   90.00
_cell.angle_beta   90.00
_cell.angle_gamma   90.00
#
_symmetry.space_group_name_H-M   'P 1'
#
loop_
_entity.id
_entity.type
_entity.pdbx_description
1 polymer ?
#
loop_
_entity_poly.entity_id
_entity_poly.type
_entity_poly.pdbx_seq_one_letter_code
_entity_poly.pdbx_strand_id
1 'polypeptide(L)'
;MLCTIENVCDYSLDSICIGVVNNRSICVCPLDKFGPRCYLMRTTCVSHLYSNNSRCIPHDEKNSEMEYVCLCSQGYMSSRCENLETKIEFHFAKSISIPQMIFIHFVYFPPESSPLPKIPPDPIQVTIMSKLKFHESSTTVYYGGAFHLVFVEFYQQYYLALLQHNFTSVINISTSIIPEHQCFSIKDLFTVDIRILSRWHRAKKYHIPFDYPSTYRCLGYNYCENNGQCFQDNNTCPTLSACLCKECYYGGRCQFTTTGFGLSLDDILGYNIWPSVPFSRQPIVVKITTAFTVLIFVIAIINSILSIITFQRRDHLK
;
A
#
# COMPACT_ATOMS: atom_id res chain seq x y z
N MET A 1 -16.74 -38.96 3.77
CA MET A 1 -15.85 -40.01 4.32
C MET A 1 -14.43 -39.49 4.14
N LEU A 2 -13.84 -38.90 5.18
CA LEU A 2 -12.46 -38.41 5.15
C LEU A 2 -11.54 -39.59 5.49
N CYS A 3 -10.69 -40.00 4.56
CA CYS A 3 -9.63 -40.98 4.83
C CYS A 3 -8.52 -40.29 5.62
N THR A 4 -8.50 -40.47 6.94
CA THR A 4 -7.32 -40.20 7.76
C THR A 4 -6.40 -41.40 7.65
N ILE A 5 -5.50 -41.37 6.66
CA ILE A 5 -4.35 -42.27 6.64
C ILE A 5 -3.35 -41.65 7.63
N GLU A 6 -3.18 -42.25 8.81
CA GLU A 6 -2.07 -41.90 9.71
C GLU A 6 -0.75 -42.29 9.04
N ASN A 7 -0.22 -41.38 8.25
CA ASN A 7 1.14 -41.51 7.75
C ASN A 7 2.08 -41.19 8.91
N VAL A 8 2.78 -42.21 9.42
CA VAL A 8 3.81 -42.04 10.44
C VAL A 8 4.98 -41.31 9.81
N CYS A 9 5.11 -40.03 10.12
CA CYS A 9 6.21 -39.21 9.67
C CYS A 9 7.24 -39.05 10.80
N ASP A 10 8.50 -38.86 10.43
CA ASP A 10 9.58 -38.53 11.36
C ASP A 10 9.88 -37.03 11.27
N TYR A 11 9.38 -36.24 12.22
CA TYR A 11 9.37 -34.77 12.19
C TYR A 11 9.50 -34.14 13.59
N SER A 12 9.88 -32.86 13.63
CA SER A 12 9.89 -32.06 14.88
C SER A 12 8.47 -31.88 15.43
N LEU A 13 8.29 -31.98 16.75
CA LEU A 13 6.97 -32.01 17.43
C LEU A 13 6.00 -30.85 17.06
N ASP A 14 6.56 -29.71 16.66
CA ASP A 14 5.88 -28.46 16.29
C ASP A 14 5.73 -28.26 14.77
N SER A 15 6.04 -29.27 13.97
CA SER A 15 5.88 -29.25 12.50
C SER A 15 4.69 -30.09 12.06
N ILE A 16 4.18 -29.81 10.86
CA ILE A 16 2.99 -30.48 10.30
C ILE A 16 3.44 -31.45 9.23
N CYS A 17 3.09 -32.74 9.36
CA CYS A 17 3.31 -33.69 8.28
C CYS A 17 2.18 -33.62 7.24
N ILE A 18 2.55 -33.49 5.97
CA ILE A 18 1.61 -33.58 4.84
C ILE A 18 1.52 -35.02 4.31
N GLY A 19 2.62 -35.77 4.35
CA GLY A 19 2.66 -37.15 3.87
C GLY A 19 4.07 -37.68 3.67
N VAL A 20 4.21 -38.83 3.00
CA VAL A 20 5.49 -39.48 2.73
C VAL A 20 5.58 -39.80 1.24
N VAL A 21 6.71 -39.45 0.61
CA VAL A 21 7.01 -39.78 -0.78
C VAL A 21 8.39 -40.45 -0.83
N ASN A 22 8.49 -41.62 -1.47
CA ASN A 22 9.74 -42.40 -1.58
C ASN A 22 10.45 -42.63 -0.22
N ASN A 23 9.69 -43.01 0.81
CA ASN A 23 10.18 -43.23 2.17
C ASN A 23 10.81 -41.98 2.83
N ARG A 24 10.48 -40.78 2.33
CA ARG A 24 10.86 -39.50 2.93
C ARG A 24 9.61 -38.73 3.34
N SER A 25 9.55 -38.29 4.59
CA SER A 25 8.49 -37.44 5.11
C SER A 25 8.53 -36.06 4.44
N ILE A 26 7.35 -35.52 4.12
CA ILE A 26 7.14 -34.16 3.65
C ILE A 26 6.53 -33.38 4.82
N CYS A 27 7.32 -32.46 5.35
CA CYS A 27 7.01 -31.70 6.56
C CYS A 27 6.92 -30.21 6.24
N VAL A 28 5.94 -29.53 6.84
CA VAL A 28 5.86 -28.07 6.87
C VAL A 28 6.50 -27.60 8.18
N CYS A 29 7.62 -26.91 8.05
CA CYS A 29 8.36 -26.42 9.20
C CYS A 29 7.78 -25.11 9.73
N PRO A 30 7.84 -24.88 11.06
CA PRO A 30 7.64 -23.54 11.61
C PRO A 30 8.75 -22.60 11.10
N LEU A 31 8.50 -21.29 11.14
CA LEU A 31 9.35 -20.28 10.47
C LEU A 31 10.81 -20.26 10.91
N ASP A 32 11.09 -20.74 12.12
CA ASP A 32 12.41 -20.80 12.75
C ASP A 32 13.16 -22.11 12.45
N LYS A 33 12.51 -23.07 11.78
CA LYS A 33 13.06 -24.38 11.48
C LYS A 33 13.07 -24.68 9.99
N PHE A 34 14.03 -25.49 9.58
CA PHE A 34 14.20 -25.90 8.19
C PHE A 34 14.77 -27.32 8.08
N GLY A 35 14.94 -27.76 6.83
CA GLY A 35 15.37 -29.10 6.50
C GLY A 35 14.21 -30.09 6.34
N PRO A 36 14.48 -31.30 5.84
CA PRO A 36 13.45 -32.25 5.40
C PRO A 36 12.54 -32.75 6.52
N ARG A 37 12.98 -32.62 7.79
CA ARG A 37 12.24 -33.05 8.99
C ARG A 37 12.05 -31.94 10.02
N CYS A 38 12.41 -30.70 9.65
CA CYS A 38 12.28 -29.53 10.51
C CYS A 38 13.05 -29.61 11.84
N TYR A 39 14.16 -30.33 11.91
CA TYR A 39 15.01 -30.38 13.12
C TYR A 39 16.07 -29.28 13.17
N LEU A 40 16.39 -28.67 12.04
CA LEU A 40 17.42 -27.63 11.98
C LEU A 40 16.76 -26.30 12.34
N MET A 41 17.29 -25.63 13.37
CA MET A 41 16.88 -24.27 13.72
C MET A 41 17.77 -23.25 13.04
N ARG A 42 17.17 -22.12 12.66
CA ARG A 42 17.92 -20.98 12.15
C ARG A 42 18.14 -19.96 13.27
N THR A 43 19.39 -19.70 13.60
CA THR A 43 19.78 -18.82 14.72
C THR A 43 19.72 -17.32 14.40
N THR A 44 19.37 -16.93 13.17
CA THR A 44 19.38 -15.52 12.74
C THR A 44 18.26 -14.69 13.38
N CYS A 45 17.14 -15.32 13.75
CA CYS A 45 16.02 -14.67 14.43
C CYS A 45 16.08 -14.92 15.94
N VAL A 46 16.94 -14.19 16.66
CA VAL A 46 16.96 -14.18 18.13
C VAL A 46 15.97 -13.13 18.65
N SER A 47 15.16 -13.48 19.66
CA SER A 47 14.11 -12.64 20.24
C SER A 47 14.57 -11.26 20.74
N HIS A 48 15.85 -11.08 21.04
CA HIS A 48 16.43 -9.80 21.44
C HIS A 48 16.71 -8.81 20.29
N LEU A 49 16.65 -9.26 19.03
CA LEU A 49 17.01 -8.45 17.86
C LEU A 49 15.85 -7.60 17.32
N TYR A 50 14.65 -7.71 17.90
CA TYR A 50 13.45 -7.02 17.42
C TYR A 50 12.51 -6.65 18.57
N SER A 51 11.70 -5.61 18.38
CA SER A 51 10.78 -5.12 19.42
C SER A 51 9.67 -6.14 19.75
N ASN A 52 9.24 -6.20 21.01
CA ASN A 52 8.22 -7.14 21.47
C ASN A 52 6.94 -7.02 20.61
N ASN A 53 6.44 -8.16 20.13
CA ASN A 53 5.34 -8.34 19.17
C ASN A 53 5.67 -8.18 17.67
N SER A 54 6.91 -7.91 17.28
CA SER A 54 7.32 -8.05 15.87
C SER A 54 7.68 -9.51 15.52
N ARG A 55 7.50 -9.90 14.26
CA ARG A 55 7.72 -11.28 13.77
C ARG A 55 8.92 -11.30 12.83
N CYS A 56 10.00 -11.97 13.24
CA CYS A 56 11.18 -12.16 12.40
C CYS A 56 10.98 -13.29 11.38
N ILE A 57 11.37 -13.07 10.13
CA ILE A 57 11.39 -14.05 9.06
C ILE A 57 12.83 -14.15 8.54
N PRO A 58 13.48 -15.32 8.65
CA PRO A 58 14.80 -15.51 8.07
C PRO A 58 14.75 -15.55 6.54
N HIS A 59 15.76 -14.99 5.88
CA HIS A 59 15.81 -14.94 4.41
C HIS A 59 16.52 -16.15 3.79
N ASP A 60 16.04 -16.66 2.66
CA ASP A 60 16.58 -17.89 2.06
C ASP A 60 18.01 -17.69 1.52
N GLU A 61 18.92 -18.60 1.84
CA GLU A 61 20.39 -18.46 1.66
C GLU A 61 20.85 -18.37 0.20
N LYS A 62 19.94 -18.58 -0.76
CA LYS A 62 20.31 -18.74 -2.16
C LYS A 62 20.59 -17.43 -2.91
N ASN A 63 20.24 -16.23 -2.39
CA ASN A 63 20.37 -15.03 -3.23
C ASN A 63 20.32 -13.61 -2.60
N SER A 64 20.69 -13.35 -1.34
CA SER A 64 20.74 -11.94 -0.89
C SER A 64 21.73 -11.60 0.23
N GLU A 65 22.09 -10.30 0.29
CA GLU A 65 22.93 -9.65 1.30
C GLU A 65 22.25 -9.50 2.68
N MET A 66 20.99 -9.92 2.83
CA MET A 66 20.18 -9.70 4.04
C MET A 66 19.85 -11.03 4.73
N GLU A 67 20.23 -11.17 6.01
CA GLU A 67 20.09 -12.43 6.78
C GLU A 67 18.66 -12.68 7.31
N TYR A 68 17.88 -11.62 7.54
CA TYR A 68 16.52 -11.67 8.09
C TYR A 68 15.68 -10.43 7.75
N VAL A 69 14.36 -10.54 7.89
CA VAL A 69 13.37 -9.46 7.73
C VAL A 69 12.44 -9.44 8.94
N CYS A 70 12.19 -8.27 9.51
CA CYS A 70 11.23 -8.11 10.61
C CYS A 70 9.88 -7.58 10.10
N LEU A 71 8.80 -8.27 10.49
CA LEU A 71 7.44 -7.78 10.35
C LEU A 71 7.06 -6.99 11.61
N CYS A 72 6.98 -5.67 11.47
CA CYS A 72 6.66 -4.79 12.57
C CYS A 72 5.17 -4.81 12.90
N SER A 73 4.86 -4.76 14.19
CA SER A 73 3.51 -4.45 14.66
C SER A 73 3.14 -3.01 14.29
N GLN A 74 1.84 -2.74 14.16
CA GLN A 74 1.33 -1.40 13.83
C GLN A 74 1.89 -0.33 14.79
N GLY A 75 2.42 0.76 14.23
CA GLY A 75 3.04 1.82 15.02
C GLY A 75 4.56 1.67 15.23
N TYR A 76 5.19 0.67 14.62
CA TYR A 76 6.64 0.44 14.70
C TYR A 76 7.26 0.31 13.30
N MET A 77 8.45 0.85 13.13
CA MET A 77 9.19 0.95 11.86
C MET A 77 10.69 0.71 12.10
N SER A 78 11.46 0.50 11.02
CA SER A 78 12.88 0.11 10.91
C SER A 78 13.11 -1.39 10.68
N SER A 79 14.34 -1.76 10.29
CA SER A 79 14.77 -3.15 10.09
C SER A 79 14.61 -4.03 11.35
N ARG A 80 14.52 -3.42 12.53
CA ARG A 80 14.34 -4.08 13.83
C ARG A 80 13.06 -3.66 14.56
N CYS A 81 12.19 -2.88 13.90
CA CYS A 81 10.96 -2.36 14.49
C CYS A 81 11.20 -1.55 15.78
N GLU A 82 12.34 -0.87 15.88
CA GLU A 82 12.75 -0.10 17.06
C GLU A 82 12.11 1.29 17.11
N ASN A 83 11.85 1.90 15.94
CA ASN A 83 11.34 3.27 15.87
C ASN A 83 9.82 3.29 15.94
N LEU A 84 9.26 4.21 16.73
CA LEU A 84 7.83 4.47 16.74
C LEU A 84 7.41 5.24 15.49
N GLU A 85 6.32 4.81 14.86
CA GLU A 85 5.66 5.58 13.81
C GLU A 85 4.82 6.71 14.44
N THR A 86 4.83 7.87 13.80
CA THR A 86 3.91 8.95 14.14
C THR A 86 2.50 8.56 13.70
N LYS A 87 1.56 8.55 14.65
CA LYS A 87 0.13 8.40 14.38
C LYS A 87 -0.43 9.76 13.94
N ILE A 88 -0.96 9.83 12.73
CA ILE A 88 -1.53 11.05 12.15
C ILE A 88 -3.02 10.83 11.91
N GLU A 89 -3.85 11.63 12.57
CA GLU A 89 -5.30 11.63 12.42
C GLU A 89 -5.73 12.77 11.49
N PHE A 90 -6.40 12.42 10.39
CA PHE A 90 -6.96 13.36 9.43
C PHE A 90 -8.47 13.43 9.62
N HIS A 91 -8.99 14.60 10.00
CA HIS A 91 -10.43 14.85 10.18
C HIS A 91 -10.97 15.69 9.03
N PHE A 92 -11.99 15.21 8.34
CA PHE A 92 -12.55 15.89 7.18
C PHE A 92 -13.79 16.69 7.57
N ALA A 93 -13.87 17.93 7.10
CA ALA A 93 -15.07 18.75 7.26
C ALA A 93 -16.27 18.13 6.53
N LYS A 94 -17.46 18.30 7.12
CA LYS A 94 -18.74 17.81 6.54
C LYS A 94 -19.05 18.40 5.15
N SER A 95 -18.44 19.53 4.81
CA SER A 95 -18.59 20.21 3.52
C SER A 95 -17.83 19.52 2.38
N ILE A 96 -16.95 18.57 2.67
CA ILE A 96 -16.12 17.86 1.68
C ILE A 96 -16.71 16.48 1.44
N SER A 97 -16.97 16.14 0.17
CA SER A 97 -17.32 14.77 -0.21
C SER A 97 -16.03 13.96 -0.36
N ILE A 98 -15.87 12.92 0.46
CA ILE A 98 -14.63 12.13 0.51
C ILE A 98 -14.92 10.77 -0.14
N PRO A 99 -14.03 10.26 -1.03
CA PRO A 99 -14.15 8.90 -1.54
C PRO A 99 -13.79 7.85 -0.48
N GLN A 100 -14.01 6.58 -0.81
CA GLN A 100 -13.59 5.43 0.01
C GLN A 100 -12.06 5.27 0.07
N MET A 101 -11.32 5.87 -0.86
CA MET A 101 -9.88 5.75 -0.96
C MET A 101 -9.26 7.11 -1.23
N ILE A 102 -8.27 7.48 -0.42
CA ILE A 102 -7.50 8.71 -0.57
C ILE A 102 -6.01 8.38 -0.64
N PHE A 103 -5.23 9.30 -1.21
CA PHE A 103 -3.78 9.23 -1.21
C PHE A 103 -3.21 10.31 -0.29
N ILE A 104 -2.17 9.97 0.46
CA ILE A 104 -1.52 10.86 1.41
C ILE A 104 -0.05 10.94 1.02
N HIS A 105 0.40 12.12 0.62
CA HIS A 105 1.75 12.35 0.14
C HIS A 105 2.57 13.04 1.22
N PHE A 106 3.61 12.36 1.69
CA PHE A 106 4.61 12.89 2.59
C PHE A 106 5.79 13.40 1.75
N VAL A 107 6.18 14.65 1.97
CA VAL A 107 7.32 15.28 1.27
C VAL A 107 8.35 15.70 2.29
N TYR A 108 9.58 15.25 2.11
CA TYR A 108 10.73 15.57 2.94
C TYR A 108 11.81 16.28 2.13
N PHE A 109 12.47 17.24 2.76
CA PHE A 109 13.55 18.04 2.16
C PHE A 109 14.83 17.72 2.95
N PRO A 110 15.70 16.85 2.42
CA PRO A 110 16.93 16.50 3.11
C PRO A 110 17.84 17.72 3.29
N PRO A 111 18.57 17.83 4.43
CA PRO A 111 19.53 18.90 4.63
C PRO A 111 20.72 18.77 3.67
N GLU A 112 21.29 19.91 3.28
CA GLU A 112 22.45 19.98 2.39
C GLU A 112 23.68 19.35 3.07
N SER A 113 24.16 18.23 2.53
CA SER A 113 25.15 17.37 3.20
C SER A 113 26.61 17.63 2.81
N SER A 114 26.94 18.74 2.10
CA SER A 114 28.34 19.05 1.78
C SER A 114 28.64 20.55 1.58
N PRO A 115 29.88 21.02 1.84
CA PRO A 115 30.31 22.42 1.70
C PRO A 115 30.71 22.85 0.27
N LEU A 116 30.39 22.07 -0.77
CA LEU A 116 30.69 22.40 -2.18
C LEU A 116 29.44 22.92 -2.92
N PRO A 117 29.59 23.75 -3.97
CA PRO A 117 28.49 24.58 -4.44
C PRO A 117 27.42 23.79 -5.22
N LYS A 118 26.18 23.95 -4.77
CA LYS A 118 24.92 24.09 -5.53
C LYS A 118 24.36 22.83 -6.23
N ILE A 119 23.55 22.05 -5.51
CA ILE A 119 22.20 21.59 -5.92
C ILE A 119 21.46 21.25 -4.61
N PRO A 120 20.34 21.91 -4.26
CA PRO A 120 19.52 21.44 -3.13
C PRO A 120 19.03 20.02 -3.46
N PRO A 121 19.16 19.05 -2.54
CA PRO A 121 18.80 17.68 -2.83
C PRO A 121 17.30 17.59 -3.15
N ASP A 122 16.96 16.73 -4.12
CA ASP A 122 15.57 16.54 -4.54
C ASP A 122 14.69 16.17 -3.35
N PRO A 123 13.45 16.70 -3.29
CA PRO A 123 12.52 16.33 -2.23
C PRO A 123 12.17 14.84 -2.35
N ILE A 124 12.21 14.14 -1.23
CA ILE A 124 11.80 12.74 -1.15
C ILE A 124 10.28 12.72 -0.93
N GLN A 125 9.55 12.07 -1.83
CA GLN A 125 8.11 11.91 -1.73
C GLN A 125 7.73 10.44 -1.48
N VAL A 126 6.90 10.21 -0.47
CA VAL A 126 6.30 8.91 -0.16
C VAL A 126 4.78 9.06 -0.19
N THR A 127 4.09 8.10 -0.82
CA THR A 127 2.62 8.12 -0.89
C THR A 127 2.04 6.92 -0.17
N ILE A 128 1.12 7.17 0.76
CA ILE A 128 0.34 6.15 1.46
C ILE A 128 -1.09 6.22 0.97
N MET A 129 -1.65 5.06 0.63
CA MET A 129 -3.05 4.91 0.33
C MET A 129 -3.82 4.64 1.64
N SER A 130 -4.88 5.40 1.89
CA SER A 130 -5.74 5.20 3.05
C SER A 130 -7.16 4.90 2.62
N LYS A 131 -7.75 3.84 3.18
CA LYS A 131 -9.15 3.46 2.97
C LYS A 131 -10.01 4.08 4.09
N LEU A 132 -11.08 4.76 3.72
CA LEU A 132 -12.09 5.25 4.65
C LEU A 132 -13.30 4.32 4.63
N LYS A 133 -13.78 3.94 5.82
CA LYS A 133 -15.05 3.23 5.93
C LYS A 133 -16.21 4.19 5.70
N PHE A 134 -17.34 3.65 5.27
CA PHE A 134 -18.56 4.42 5.07
C PHE A 134 -19.01 5.08 6.39
N HIS A 135 -19.41 6.37 6.33
CA HIS A 135 -19.74 7.24 7.48
C HIS A 135 -18.59 7.70 8.39
N GLU A 136 -17.35 7.27 8.19
CA GLU A 136 -16.22 7.81 8.95
C GLU A 136 -15.77 9.16 8.36
N SER A 137 -15.72 10.20 9.19
CA SER A 137 -15.22 11.53 8.82
C SER A 137 -13.75 11.73 9.17
N SER A 138 -13.04 10.65 9.51
CA SER A 138 -11.63 10.70 9.85
C SER A 138 -10.91 9.43 9.48
N THR A 139 -9.62 9.54 9.14
CA THR A 139 -8.74 8.39 8.97
C THR A 139 -7.46 8.56 9.78
N THR A 140 -6.83 7.45 10.13
CA THR A 140 -5.56 7.41 10.85
C THR A 140 -4.52 6.71 10.00
N VAL A 141 -3.34 7.31 9.87
CA VAL A 141 -2.18 6.71 9.24
C VAL A 141 -0.99 6.74 10.17
N TYR A 142 -0.15 5.72 10.09
CA TYR A 142 1.10 5.63 10.83
C TYR A 142 2.24 5.86 9.84
N TYR A 143 3.12 6.80 10.16
CA TYR A 143 4.26 7.15 9.30
C TYR A 143 5.52 7.33 10.14
N GLY A 144 6.56 6.54 9.84
CA GLY A 144 7.85 6.58 10.56
C GLY A 144 8.95 7.40 9.87
N GLY A 145 8.68 8.00 8.70
CA GLY A 145 9.66 8.82 7.99
C GLY A 145 9.66 10.27 8.47
N ALA A 146 10.75 11.00 8.17
CA ALA A 146 10.74 12.46 8.28
C ALA A 146 9.86 13.06 7.18
N PHE A 147 9.24 14.21 7.47
CA PHE A 147 8.43 14.97 6.50
C PHE A 147 8.36 16.45 6.89
N HIS A 148 8.16 17.31 5.90
CA HIS A 148 7.90 18.74 6.08
C HIS A 148 6.52 19.13 5.55
N LEU A 149 6.06 18.48 4.47
CA LEU A 149 4.73 18.71 3.90
C LEU A 149 3.95 17.40 3.86
N VAL A 150 2.66 17.48 4.15
CA VAL A 150 1.72 16.40 3.92
C VAL A 150 0.55 16.90 3.10
N PHE A 151 0.32 16.28 1.96
CA PHE A 151 -0.85 16.52 1.12
C PHE A 151 -1.80 15.34 1.16
N VAL A 152 -3.09 15.62 1.03
CA VAL A 152 -4.12 14.59 0.83
C VAL A 152 -4.74 14.80 -0.55
N GLU A 153 -4.68 13.77 -1.38
CA GLU A 153 -5.23 13.75 -2.74
C GLU A 153 -6.46 12.86 -2.82
N PHE A 154 -7.53 13.42 -3.37
CA PHE A 154 -8.72 12.69 -3.80
C PHE A 154 -9.43 13.44 -4.91
N TYR A 155 -10.09 12.71 -5.83
CA TYR A 155 -10.76 13.29 -7.00
C TYR A 155 -9.88 14.27 -7.81
N GLN A 156 -8.57 14.02 -7.89
CA GLN A 156 -7.58 14.88 -8.56
C GLN A 156 -7.44 16.29 -7.93
N GLN A 157 -7.88 16.45 -6.68
CA GLN A 157 -7.73 17.65 -5.89
C GLN A 157 -6.75 17.39 -4.75
N TYR A 158 -5.90 18.39 -4.48
CA TYR A 158 -4.88 18.32 -3.44
C TYR A 158 -5.28 19.22 -2.28
N TYR A 159 -5.15 18.72 -1.06
CA TYR A 159 -5.39 19.47 0.16
C TYR A 159 -4.12 19.47 1.01
N LEU A 160 -3.68 20.65 1.45
CA LEU A 160 -2.58 20.74 2.41
C LEU A 160 -3.09 20.29 3.78
N ALA A 161 -2.52 19.21 4.31
CA ALA A 161 -2.94 18.66 5.60
C ALA A 161 -1.98 19.06 6.73
N LEU A 162 -0.67 19.04 6.48
CA LEU A 162 0.33 19.42 7.48
C LEU A 162 1.49 20.17 6.82
N LEU A 163 2.00 21.17 7.53
CA LEU A 163 3.20 21.91 7.21
C LEU A 163 4.06 21.99 8.48
N GLN A 164 5.30 21.51 8.39
CA GLN A 164 6.30 21.61 9.44
C GLN A 164 7.56 22.25 8.87
N HIS A 165 8.04 23.33 9.49
CA HIS A 165 9.28 24.00 9.07
C HIS A 165 10.52 23.16 9.39
N ASN A 166 10.56 22.59 10.59
CA ASN A 166 11.55 21.61 11.00
C ASN A 166 10.81 20.35 11.43
N PHE A 167 11.19 19.20 10.88
CA PHE A 167 10.60 17.93 11.30
C PHE A 167 10.89 17.68 12.79
N THR A 168 9.84 17.45 13.56
CA THR A 168 9.93 16.96 14.95
C THR A 168 9.19 15.64 15.06
N SER A 169 9.88 14.62 15.58
CA SER A 169 9.26 13.31 15.81
C SER A 169 8.25 13.43 16.96
N VAL A 170 6.97 13.41 16.62
CA VAL A 170 5.86 13.42 17.58
C VAL A 170 5.14 12.08 17.52
N ILE A 171 4.61 11.61 18.65
CA ILE A 171 3.89 10.32 18.73
C ILE A 171 2.52 10.43 18.04
N ASN A 172 1.78 11.50 18.32
CA ASN A 172 0.43 11.72 17.78
C ASN A 172 0.30 13.14 17.19
N ILE A 173 -0.25 13.23 15.99
CA ILE A 173 -0.60 14.49 15.31
C ILE A 173 -2.07 14.39 14.88
N SER A 174 -2.85 15.44 15.11
CA SER A 174 -4.19 15.57 14.57
C SER A 174 -4.28 16.79 13.65
N THR A 175 -4.94 16.63 12.50
CA THR A 175 -5.15 17.70 11.52
C THR A 175 -6.56 17.65 10.95
N SER A 176 -7.07 18.81 10.56
CA SER A 176 -8.36 18.94 9.88
C SER A 176 -8.19 19.37 8.42
N ILE A 177 -8.98 18.75 7.54
CA ILE A 177 -9.04 19.06 6.12
C ILE A 177 -10.34 19.81 5.88
N ILE A 178 -10.18 21.08 5.53
CA ILE A 178 -11.26 22.02 5.22
C ILE A 178 -11.12 22.52 3.78
N PRO A 179 -12.18 23.03 3.15
CA PRO A 179 -12.13 23.51 1.76
C PRO A 179 -11.06 24.57 1.50
N GLU A 180 -10.76 25.40 2.50
CA GLU A 180 -9.74 26.45 2.43
C GLU A 180 -8.31 25.89 2.29
N HIS A 181 -8.10 24.63 2.65
CA HIS A 181 -6.81 23.95 2.48
C HIS A 181 -6.60 23.40 1.06
N GLN A 182 -7.60 23.53 0.18
CA GLN A 182 -7.50 23.05 -1.20
C GLN A 182 -6.44 23.84 -1.96
N CYS A 183 -5.45 23.13 -2.47
CA CYS A 183 -4.46 23.67 -3.40
C CYS A 183 -5.11 23.84 -4.78
N PHE A 184 -4.82 24.97 -5.43
CA PHE A 184 -5.22 25.19 -6.81
C PHE A 184 -4.60 24.14 -7.74
N SER A 185 -5.37 23.64 -8.71
CA SER A 185 -4.82 22.76 -9.72
C SER A 185 -3.78 23.51 -10.53
N ILE A 186 -2.75 22.80 -11.00
CA ILE A 186 -1.78 23.37 -11.93
C ILE A 186 -2.48 23.95 -13.17
N LYS A 187 -3.57 23.32 -13.62
CA LYS A 187 -4.38 23.82 -14.76
C LYS A 187 -5.03 25.17 -14.46
N ASP A 188 -5.50 25.37 -13.24
CA ASP A 188 -6.13 26.61 -12.79
C ASP A 188 -5.08 27.70 -12.54
N LEU A 189 -3.87 27.30 -12.11
CA LEU A 189 -2.74 28.18 -11.93
C LEU A 189 -2.14 28.67 -13.27
N PHE A 190 -2.34 27.91 -14.34
CA PHE A 190 -1.85 28.19 -15.70
C PHE A 190 -3.01 28.42 -16.68
N THR A 191 -3.79 29.48 -16.47
CA THR A 191 -4.79 29.94 -17.44
C THR A 191 -4.14 30.37 -18.77
N VAL A 192 -4.97 30.51 -19.82
CA VAL A 192 -4.57 30.96 -21.17
C VAL A 192 -3.72 32.24 -21.12
N ASP A 193 -4.01 33.15 -20.19
CA ASP A 193 -3.30 34.42 -20.01
C ASP A 193 -1.80 34.24 -19.72
N ILE A 194 -1.43 33.20 -18.98
CA ILE A 194 -0.02 32.94 -18.63
C ILE A 194 0.76 32.36 -19.81
N ARG A 195 0.07 31.69 -20.75
CA ARG A 195 0.69 31.24 -22.01
C ARG A 195 0.99 32.41 -22.94
N ILE A 196 0.20 33.48 -22.87
CA ILE A 196 0.37 34.72 -23.65
C ILE A 196 1.52 35.58 -23.10
N LEU A 197 1.85 35.45 -21.80
CA LEU A 197 2.99 36.16 -21.21
C LEU A 197 4.33 35.75 -21.85
N SER A 198 5.21 36.74 -22.05
CA SER A 198 6.56 36.52 -22.58
C SER A 198 7.36 35.55 -21.71
N ARG A 199 8.35 34.87 -22.30
CA ARG A 199 9.26 33.93 -21.60
C ARG A 199 9.86 34.50 -20.31
N TRP A 200 10.27 35.76 -20.29
CA TRP A 200 10.86 36.41 -19.12
C TRP A 200 9.85 36.63 -17.98
N HIS A 201 8.64 37.07 -18.30
CA HIS A 201 7.57 37.22 -17.31
C HIS A 201 7.12 35.87 -16.74
N ARG A 202 7.13 34.82 -17.56
CA ARG A 202 6.86 33.44 -17.13
C ARG A 202 7.97 32.90 -16.22
N ALA A 203 9.24 33.12 -16.56
CA ALA A 203 10.40 32.70 -15.76
C ALA A 203 10.53 33.47 -14.44
N LYS A 204 10.05 34.72 -14.37
CA LYS A 204 10.00 35.51 -13.13
C LYS A 204 8.89 35.04 -12.18
N LYS A 205 7.78 34.52 -12.74
CA LYS A 205 6.62 34.05 -11.97
C LYS A 205 6.72 32.56 -11.60
N TYR A 206 7.47 31.77 -12.37
CA TYR A 206 7.70 30.35 -12.15
C TYR A 206 9.17 30.00 -12.37
N HIS A 207 9.76 29.25 -11.43
CA HIS A 207 11.03 28.57 -11.64
C HIS A 207 10.84 27.44 -12.68
N ILE A 208 10.91 27.83 -13.96
CA ILE A 208 11.03 27.01 -15.18
C ILE A 208 9.99 25.87 -15.34
N PRO A 209 8.99 26.01 -16.24
CA PRO A 209 8.17 24.88 -16.65
C PRO A 209 8.97 23.94 -17.57
N PHE A 210 8.97 22.65 -17.23
CA PHE A 210 9.46 21.56 -18.07
C PHE A 210 8.59 21.47 -19.35
N ASP A 211 9.21 21.49 -20.52
CA ASP A 211 8.53 21.48 -21.82
C ASP A 211 8.20 20.03 -22.22
N TYR A 212 6.90 19.73 -22.33
CA TYR A 212 6.37 18.41 -22.69
C TYR A 212 6.01 18.43 -24.18
N PRO A 213 6.95 18.10 -25.09
CA PRO A 213 6.72 16.93 -25.95
C PRO A 213 8.00 16.22 -26.47
N SER A 214 9.14 16.35 -25.81
CA SER A 214 10.39 15.76 -26.30
C SER A 214 10.75 14.45 -25.58
N THR A 215 10.55 13.32 -26.27
CA THR A 215 11.05 12.00 -25.84
C THR A 215 12.55 11.95 -26.04
N TYR A 216 13.31 12.32 -25.01
CA TYR A 216 14.76 12.22 -25.05
C TYR A 216 15.20 10.78 -24.81
N ARG A 217 16.19 10.31 -25.58
CA ARG A 217 16.90 9.07 -25.27
C ARG A 217 17.83 9.40 -24.11
N CYS A 218 17.54 8.89 -22.92
CA CYS A 218 18.41 9.07 -21.77
C CYS A 218 19.78 8.43 -22.09
N LEU A 219 20.75 9.29 -22.41
CA LEU A 219 22.07 8.90 -22.89
C LEU A 219 22.89 8.52 -21.67
N GLY A 220 22.97 7.23 -21.35
CA GLY A 220 23.97 6.73 -20.40
C GLY A 220 23.55 5.48 -19.63
N TYR A 221 22.39 5.50 -18.98
CA TYR A 221 21.89 4.35 -18.21
C TYR A 221 20.35 4.43 -18.16
N ASN A 222 19.63 3.38 -18.51
CA ASN A 222 18.17 3.32 -18.31
C ASN A 222 17.90 3.34 -16.80
N TYR A 223 17.66 4.52 -16.24
CA TYR A 223 17.36 4.66 -14.81
C TYR A 223 15.94 4.19 -14.47
N CYS A 224 15.00 4.24 -15.41
CA CYS A 224 13.61 3.82 -15.18
C CYS A 224 13.45 2.31 -15.32
N GLU A 225 12.96 1.68 -14.27
CA GLU A 225 12.62 0.25 -14.21
C GLU A 225 11.22 0.00 -14.81
N ASN A 226 10.86 -1.27 -14.99
CA ASN A 226 9.52 -1.70 -15.43
C ASN A 226 9.00 -0.98 -16.70
N ASN A 227 9.89 -0.73 -17.66
CA ASN A 227 9.60 -0.05 -18.92
C ASN A 227 9.01 1.37 -18.73
N GLY A 228 9.38 2.05 -17.65
CA GLY A 228 9.08 3.47 -17.46
C GLY A 228 9.72 4.35 -18.54
N GLN A 229 9.02 5.40 -18.95
CA GLN A 229 9.50 6.36 -19.94
C GLN A 229 10.36 7.42 -19.26
N CYS A 230 11.59 7.58 -19.72
CA CYS A 230 12.57 8.50 -19.14
C CYS A 230 12.49 9.88 -19.79
N PHE A 231 12.57 10.93 -18.96
CA PHE A 231 12.67 12.33 -19.37
C PHE A 231 13.89 12.95 -18.69
N GLN A 232 14.61 13.81 -19.42
CA GLN A 232 15.79 14.52 -18.90
C GLN A 232 15.75 16.00 -19.30
N ASP A 233 16.40 16.83 -18.50
CA ASP A 233 16.48 18.28 -18.69
C ASP A 233 17.39 18.70 -19.86
N ASN A 234 18.52 18.01 -20.05
CA ASN A 234 19.48 18.31 -21.11
C ASN A 234 19.96 17.02 -21.79
N ASN A 235 20.00 17.02 -23.13
CA ASN A 235 20.41 15.86 -23.92
C ASN A 235 21.93 15.59 -23.91
N THR A 236 22.75 16.56 -23.51
CA THR A 236 24.22 16.49 -23.59
C THR A 236 24.87 16.36 -22.22
N CYS A 237 24.24 16.89 -21.18
CA CYS A 237 24.70 16.82 -19.78
C CYS A 237 23.48 16.90 -18.86
N PRO A 238 22.75 15.79 -18.66
CA PRO A 238 21.53 15.80 -17.87
C PRO A 238 21.86 16.02 -16.39
N THR A 239 21.16 16.97 -15.76
CA THR A 239 21.26 17.23 -14.31
C THR A 239 20.02 16.74 -13.55
N LEU A 240 18.91 16.55 -14.25
CA LEU A 240 17.65 16.06 -13.69
C LEU A 240 17.04 15.00 -14.62
N SER A 241 16.63 13.87 -14.06
CA SER A 241 15.91 12.84 -14.80
C SER A 241 14.66 12.38 -14.04
N ALA A 242 13.56 12.19 -14.77
CA ALA A 242 12.28 11.77 -14.22
C ALA A 242 11.74 10.57 -15.00
N CYS A 243 11.08 9.65 -14.29
CA CYS A 243 10.48 8.45 -14.85
C CYS A 243 8.96 8.55 -14.85
N LEU A 244 8.35 8.40 -16.03
CA LEU A 244 6.91 8.22 -16.18
C LEU A 244 6.60 6.72 -16.17
N CYS A 245 5.90 6.28 -15.13
CA CYS A 245 5.57 4.88 -14.95
C CYS A 245 4.39 4.45 -15.79
N LYS A 246 4.43 3.21 -16.28
CA LYS A 246 3.26 2.55 -16.86
C LYS A 246 2.25 2.23 -15.76
N GLU A 247 1.00 2.00 -16.18
CA GLU A 247 -0.06 1.55 -15.28
C GLU A 247 0.41 0.36 -14.44
N CYS A 248 -0.01 0.34 -13.17
CA CYS A 248 0.39 -0.64 -12.17
C CYS A 248 1.84 -0.57 -11.66
N TYR A 249 2.60 0.49 -11.99
CA TYR A 249 3.94 0.72 -11.44
C TYR A 249 4.09 2.13 -10.86
N TYR A 250 4.89 2.28 -9.81
CA TYR A 250 5.10 3.56 -9.11
C TYR A 250 6.47 3.66 -8.43
N GLY A 251 6.79 4.84 -7.88
CA GLY A 251 8.09 5.17 -7.29
C GLY A 251 8.97 6.01 -8.22
N GLY A 252 10.03 6.64 -7.69
CA GLY A 252 10.88 7.57 -8.45
C GLY A 252 11.58 6.98 -9.68
N ARG A 253 11.71 5.66 -9.75
CA ARG A 253 12.26 4.90 -10.89
C ARG A 253 11.26 3.87 -11.44
N CYS A 254 9.98 3.95 -11.06
CA CYS A 254 8.96 2.94 -11.37
C CYS A 254 9.27 1.54 -10.81
N GLN A 255 10.02 1.47 -9.71
CA GLN A 255 10.52 0.22 -9.13
C GLN A 255 9.46 -0.62 -8.39
N PHE A 256 8.32 -0.03 -8.03
CA PHE A 256 7.26 -0.72 -7.27
C PHE A 256 6.09 -1.10 -8.18
N THR A 257 5.39 -2.20 -7.86
CA THR A 257 4.26 -2.71 -8.64
C THR A 257 3.00 -2.88 -7.79
N THR A 258 1.84 -2.63 -8.40
CA THR A 258 0.52 -2.81 -7.78
C THR A 258 -0.07 -4.21 -8.00
N THR A 259 0.68 -5.17 -8.55
CA THR A 259 0.17 -6.53 -8.83
C THR A 259 -0.02 -7.38 -7.57
N GLY A 260 0.18 -6.82 -6.37
CA GLY A 260 0.06 -7.50 -5.07
C GLY A 260 -1.15 -7.09 -4.23
N PHE A 261 -2.19 -6.47 -4.78
CA PHE A 261 -3.37 -6.07 -4.01
C PHE A 261 -4.48 -7.12 -4.05
N GLY A 262 -4.88 -7.63 -2.88
CA GLY A 262 -6.13 -8.34 -2.69
C GLY A 262 -7.28 -7.35 -2.56
N LEU A 263 -8.15 -7.26 -3.57
CA LEU A 263 -9.44 -6.58 -3.46
C LEU A 263 -10.48 -7.62 -3.07
N SER A 264 -11.31 -7.32 -2.08
CA SER A 264 -12.46 -8.16 -1.76
C SER A 264 -13.56 -7.94 -2.82
N LEU A 265 -14.41 -8.94 -3.05
CA LEU A 265 -15.57 -8.80 -3.94
C LEU A 265 -16.51 -7.69 -3.44
N ASP A 266 -16.59 -7.50 -2.13
CA ASP A 266 -17.39 -6.45 -1.48
C ASP A 266 -16.86 -5.05 -1.79
N ASP A 267 -15.54 -4.87 -1.93
CA ASP A 267 -14.94 -3.58 -2.34
C ASP A 267 -15.33 -3.22 -3.78
N ILE A 268 -15.37 -4.21 -4.69
CA ILE A 268 -15.72 -4.01 -6.11
C ILE A 268 -17.23 -3.75 -6.27
N LEU A 269 -18.05 -4.48 -5.53
CA LEU A 269 -19.51 -4.33 -5.56
C LEU A 269 -19.97 -3.06 -4.84
N GLY A 270 -19.31 -2.66 -3.75
CA GLY A 270 -19.64 -1.48 -2.97
C GLY A 270 -19.64 -0.18 -3.78
N TYR A 271 -18.69 -0.03 -4.72
CA TYR A 271 -18.62 1.13 -5.62
C TYR A 271 -19.83 1.25 -6.56
N ASN A 272 -20.47 0.12 -6.89
CA ASN A 272 -21.59 0.07 -7.83
C ASN A 272 -22.96 0.29 -7.17
N ILE A 273 -23.03 0.38 -5.84
CA ILE A 273 -24.28 0.56 -5.10
C ILE A 273 -24.53 2.05 -4.86
N TRP A 274 -25.66 2.57 -5.32
CA TRP A 274 -26.03 3.97 -5.13
C TRP A 274 -27.02 4.14 -3.98
N PRO A 275 -26.58 4.54 -2.77
CA PRO A 275 -27.42 4.47 -1.56
C PRO A 275 -28.66 5.37 -1.60
N SER A 276 -28.65 6.43 -2.41
CA SER A 276 -29.76 7.38 -2.55
C SER A 276 -30.80 6.99 -3.61
N VAL A 277 -30.65 5.81 -4.24
CA VAL A 277 -31.49 5.38 -5.37
C VAL A 277 -32.20 4.07 -5.02
N PRO A 278 -33.52 3.97 -5.28
CA PRO A 278 -34.26 2.73 -5.00
C PRO A 278 -33.74 1.56 -5.83
N PHE A 279 -33.85 0.34 -5.31
CA PHE A 279 -33.29 -0.89 -5.92
C PHE A 279 -33.67 -1.08 -7.40
N SER A 280 -34.89 -0.69 -7.78
CA SER A 280 -35.38 -0.75 -9.17
C SER A 280 -34.52 0.05 -10.16
N ARG A 281 -33.88 1.12 -9.71
CA ARG A 281 -33.01 2.00 -10.51
C ARG A 281 -31.51 1.78 -10.27
N GLN A 282 -31.14 0.76 -9.48
CA GLN A 282 -29.73 0.38 -9.31
C GLN A 282 -29.15 -0.20 -10.61
N PRO A 283 -27.82 -0.14 -10.79
CA PRO A 283 -27.13 -0.76 -11.92
C PRO A 283 -27.44 -2.26 -12.05
N ILE A 284 -27.38 -2.77 -13.28
CA ILE A 284 -27.65 -4.18 -13.60
C ILE A 284 -26.74 -5.12 -12.80
N VAL A 285 -25.47 -4.73 -12.60
CA VAL A 285 -24.49 -5.49 -11.83
C VAL A 285 -25.00 -5.79 -10.42
N VAL A 286 -25.50 -4.76 -9.70
CA VAL A 286 -26.03 -4.91 -8.34
C VAL A 286 -27.22 -5.87 -8.32
N LYS A 287 -28.14 -5.75 -9.28
CA LYS A 287 -29.32 -6.63 -9.36
C LYS A 287 -28.95 -8.10 -9.54
N ILE A 288 -28.01 -8.38 -10.43
CA ILE A 288 -27.53 -9.75 -10.70
C ILE A 288 -26.84 -10.31 -9.46
N THR A 289 -25.95 -9.54 -8.83
CA THR A 289 -25.22 -10.01 -7.65
C THR A 289 -26.15 -10.25 -6.46
N THR A 290 -27.15 -9.40 -6.24
CA THR A 290 -28.16 -9.63 -5.19
C THR A 290 -28.99 -10.88 -5.47
N ALA A 291 -29.34 -11.16 -6.73
CA ALA A 291 -30.06 -12.39 -7.08
C ALA A 291 -29.22 -13.65 -6.78
N PHE A 292 -27.93 -13.63 -7.12
CA PHE A 292 -27.01 -14.74 -6.83
C PHE A 292 -26.81 -14.95 -5.32
N THR A 293 -26.63 -13.89 -4.54
CA THR A 293 -26.45 -14.02 -3.09
C THR A 293 -27.71 -14.55 -2.41
N VAL A 294 -28.90 -14.10 -2.82
CA VAL A 294 -30.18 -14.64 -2.34
C VAL A 294 -30.32 -16.11 -2.69
N LEU A 295 -29.95 -16.52 -3.92
CA LEU A 295 -30.00 -17.92 -4.34
C LEU A 295 -29.08 -18.81 -3.48
N ILE A 296 -27.83 -18.39 -3.29
CA ILE A 296 -26.85 -19.13 -2.48
C ILE A 296 -27.34 -19.24 -1.04
N PHE A 297 -27.90 -18.17 -0.49
CA PHE A 297 -28.44 -18.16 0.87
C PHE A 297 -29.62 -19.13 1.05
N VAL A 298 -30.55 -19.18 0.09
CA VAL A 298 -31.67 -20.12 0.10
C VAL A 298 -31.17 -21.57 0.04
N ILE A 299 -30.21 -21.86 -0.84
CA ILE A 299 -29.60 -23.20 -0.93
C ILE A 299 -28.92 -23.58 0.40
N ALA A 300 -28.20 -22.65 1.02
CA ALA A 300 -27.56 -22.88 2.31
C ALA A 300 -28.58 -23.17 3.42
N ILE A 301 -29.72 -22.45 3.46
CA ILE A 301 -30.80 -22.72 4.41
C ILE A 301 -31.39 -24.11 4.19
N ILE A 302 -31.68 -24.50 2.95
CA ILE A 302 -32.22 -25.82 2.63
C ILE A 302 -31.26 -26.92 3.10
N ASN A 303 -29.96 -26.78 2.78
CA ASN A 303 -28.94 -27.74 3.20
C ASN A 303 -28.81 -27.81 4.73
N SER A 304 -28.92 -26.68 5.42
CA SER A 304 -28.88 -26.62 6.89
C SER A 304 -30.08 -27.35 7.50
N ILE A 305 -31.30 -27.10 7.02
CA ILE A 305 -32.52 -27.77 7.49
C ILE A 305 -32.47 -29.27 7.22
N LEU A 306 -32.08 -29.69 6.02
CA LEU A 306 -31.93 -31.11 5.67
C LEU A 306 -30.92 -31.81 6.58
N SER A 307 -29.80 -31.14 6.87
CA SER A 307 -28.78 -31.66 7.79
C SER A 307 -29.37 -31.88 9.19
N ILE A 308 -30.07 -30.89 9.74
CA ILE A 308 -30.73 -30.99 11.06
C ILE A 308 -31.70 -32.18 11.11
N ILE A 309 -32.56 -32.32 10.09
CA ILE A 309 -33.52 -33.43 10.01
C ILE A 309 -32.80 -34.79 9.97
N THR A 310 -31.73 -34.92 9.19
CA THR A 310 -30.96 -36.18 9.13
C THR A 310 -30.30 -36.54 10.46
N PHE A 311 -29.84 -35.56 11.24
CA PHE A 311 -29.25 -35.82 12.55
C PHE A 311 -30.29 -36.15 13.62
N GLN A 312 -31.44 -35.48 13.64
CA GLN A 312 -32.54 -35.78 14.57
C GLN A 312 -33.10 -37.20 14.41
N ARG A 313 -33.10 -37.74 13.18
CA ARG A 313 -33.63 -39.10 12.93
C ARG A 313 -32.73 -40.22 13.50
N ARG A 314 -31.46 -39.92 13.79
CA ARG A 314 -30.52 -40.91 14.35
C ARG A 314 -30.71 -41.12 15.86
N ASP A 315 -31.26 -40.13 16.57
CA ASP A 315 -31.49 -40.23 18.02
C ASP A 315 -32.75 -41.03 18.38
N HIS A 316 -33.66 -41.26 17.42
CA HIS A 316 -34.87 -42.08 17.59
C HIS A 316 -34.69 -43.58 17.25
N LEU A 317 -33.50 -44.01 16.83
CA LEU A 317 -33.18 -45.41 16.48
C LEU A 317 -32.24 -46.09 17.49
N LYS A 318 -32.21 -45.59 18.74
CA LYS A 318 -31.63 -46.29 19.90
C LYS A 318 -32.73 -46.69 20.86
#